data_AF-A0A380GYK2-F1
#
_entry.id   AF-A0A380GYK2-F1
#
_cell.length_a   1.000
_cell.length_b   1.000
_cell.length_c   1.000
_cell.angle_alpha   90.00
_cell.angle_beta   90.00
_cell.angle_gamma   90.00
#
_symmetry.space_group_name_H-M   'P 1'
#
loop_
_entity.id
_entity.type
_entity.pdbx_description
1 polymer ?
#
loop_
_entity_poly.entity_id
_entity_poly.type
_entity_poly.pdbx_seq_one_letter_code
_entity_poly.pdbx_strand_id
1 'polypeptide(L)'
;MIGAITEIIQMGCILLLSNDIHHAVILVSFIALPMIIINSLETAIFLTIILSTIKQEEQMRAVQTHDVLQLANETLPYFRSGLNEKSAKQTAEIILRLMQVLAVAITKKKDILTHIGAGSDHYVTSKEIITDLSKEVIQSGHLKVAHSREEI
;
A
#
# COMPACT_ATOMS: atom_id res chain seq x y z
N MET A 1 19.36 -6.34 25.39
CA MET A 1 20.58 -6.96 25.97
C MET A 1 21.86 -6.39 25.36
N ILE A 2 21.97 -6.26 24.04
CA ILE A 2 23.19 -5.74 23.37
C ILE A 2 23.57 -4.32 23.81
N GLY A 3 22.60 -3.41 23.98
CA GLY A 3 22.87 -2.04 24.46
C GLY A 3 23.47 -2.00 25.87
N ALA A 4 22.89 -2.74 26.82
CA ALA A 4 23.42 -2.84 28.18
C ALA A 4 24.82 -3.46 28.25
N ILE A 5 25.11 -4.42 27.37
CA ILE A 5 26.46 -5.02 27.27
C ILE A 5 27.47 -4.00 26.76
N THR A 6 27.09 -3.18 25.78
CA THR A 6 27.95 -2.14 25.20
C THR A 6 28.29 -1.05 26.23
N GLU A 7 27.32 -0.63 27.03
CA GLU A 7 27.51 0.31 28.15
C GLU A 7 28.51 -0.21 29.19
N ILE A 8 28.36 -1.48 29.59
CA ILE A 8 29.25 -2.11 30.57
C ILE A 8 30.67 -2.19 30.03
N ILE A 9 30.84 -2.53 28.76
CA ILE A 9 32.17 -2.57 28.10
C ILE A 9 32.78 -1.16 28.06
N GLN A 10 32.02 -0.14 27.68
CA GLN A 10 32.50 1.24 27.62
C GLN A 10 32.95 1.75 29.00
N MET A 11 32.14 1.55 30.04
CA MET A 11 32.49 1.94 31.42
C MET A 11 33.73 1.17 31.92
N GLY A 12 33.84 -0.11 31.57
CA GLY A 12 35.02 -0.93 31.85
C GLY A 12 36.28 -0.39 31.15
N CYS A 13 36.18 0.02 29.88
CA CYS A 13 37.29 0.64 29.15
C CYS A 13 37.74 1.96 29.79
N ILE A 14 36.81 2.81 30.24
CA ILE A 14 37.15 4.08 30.92
C ILE A 14 37.97 3.81 32.19
N LEU A 15 37.57 2.81 32.99
CA LEU A 15 38.28 2.45 34.21
C LEU A 15 39.65 1.83 33.94
N LEU A 16 39.79 1.00 32.91
CA LEU A 16 41.04 0.31 32.57
C LEU A 16 42.07 1.21 31.89
N LEU A 17 41.64 2.19 31.10
CA LEU A 17 42.52 3.07 30.33
C LEU A 17 42.84 4.38 31.07
N SER A 18 42.18 4.66 32.19
CA SER A 18 42.46 5.87 32.97
C SER A 18 43.75 5.73 33.77
N ASN A 19 44.59 6.77 33.69
CA ASN A 19 45.83 6.86 34.46
C ASN A 19 45.57 7.15 35.96
N ASP A 20 44.39 7.71 36.28
CA ASP A 20 43.93 7.95 37.64
C ASP A 20 42.55 7.31 37.85
N ILE A 21 42.51 6.26 38.67
CA ILE A 21 41.30 5.49 38.94
C ILE A 21 40.29 6.34 39.73
N HIS A 22 40.76 7.22 40.61
CA HIS A 22 39.88 8.05 41.44
C HIS A 22 39.13 9.07 40.58
N HIS A 23 39.80 9.68 39.60
CA HIS A 23 39.14 10.55 38.62
C HIS A 23 38.22 9.79 37.67
N ALA A 24 38.58 8.57 37.26
CA ALA A 24 37.75 7.73 36.39
C ALA A 24 36.42 7.33 37.04
N VAL A 25 36.44 6.95 38.32
CA VAL A 25 35.23 6.58 39.07
C VAL A 25 34.28 7.76 39.19
N ILE A 26 34.78 8.96 39.51
CA ILE A 26 33.96 10.19 39.57
C ILE A 26 33.31 10.47 38.22
N LEU A 27 34.08 10.32 37.13
CA LEU A 27 33.57 10.53 35.78
C LEU A 27 32.46 9.53 35.41
N VAL A 28 32.69 8.24 35.64
CA VAL A 28 31.69 7.18 35.37
C VAL A 28 30.41 7.44 36.19
N SER A 29 30.52 7.78 37.47
CA SER A 29 29.36 8.10 38.30
C SER A 29 28.56 9.32 37.81
N PHE A 30 29.23 10.30 37.20
CA PHE A 30 28.57 11.48 36.65
C PHE A 30 27.83 11.17 35.34
N ILE A 31 28.41 10.33 34.47
CA ILE A 31 27.85 10.06 33.13
C ILE A 31 26.93 8.84 33.08
N ALA A 32 26.98 7.92 34.06
CA ALA A 32 26.26 6.65 34.01
C ALA A 32 24.74 6.83 33.87
N LEU A 33 24.15 7.73 34.66
CA LEU A 33 22.70 7.93 34.67
C LEU A 33 22.19 8.61 33.38
N PRO A 34 22.79 9.71 32.89
CA PRO A 34 22.47 10.26 31.57
C PRO A 34 22.62 9.24 30.43
N MET A 35 23.68 8.42 30.43
CA MET A 35 23.96 7.46 29.36
C MET A 35 22.89 6.36 29.27
N ILE A 36 22.48 5.81 30.42
CA ILE A 36 21.41 4.79 30.48
C ILE A 36 20.09 5.36 29.94
N ILE A 37 19.73 6.58 30.34
CA ILE A 37 18.45 7.20 29.94
C ILE A 37 18.44 7.48 28.44
N ILE A 38 19.48 8.15 27.94
CA ILE A 38 19.59 8.55 26.54
C ILE A 38 19.60 7.32 25.63
N ASN A 39 20.42 6.30 25.96
CA ASN A 39 20.58 5.14 25.09
C ASN A 39 19.35 4.21 25.13
N SER A 40 18.66 4.14 26.26
CA SER A 40 17.37 3.44 26.35
C SER A 40 16.30 4.14 25.52
N LEU A 41 16.26 5.47 25.56
CA LEU A 41 15.32 6.28 24.77
C LEU A 41 15.60 6.15 23.27
N GLU A 42 16.86 6.27 22.85
CA GLU A 42 17.28 6.08 21.46
C GLU A 42 16.88 4.70 20.94
N THR A 43 17.19 3.65 21.70
CA THR A 43 16.85 2.28 21.32
C THR A 43 15.34 2.09 21.21
N ALA A 44 14.56 2.65 22.13
CA ALA A 44 13.10 2.58 22.10
C ALA A 44 12.51 3.26 20.86
N ILE A 45 13.01 4.46 20.52
CA ILE A 45 12.60 5.20 19.32
C ILE A 45 12.98 4.39 18.07
N PHE A 46 14.22 3.90 17.98
CA PHE A 46 14.69 3.13 16.84
C PHE A 46 13.88 1.85 16.62
N LEU A 47 13.63 1.09 17.69
CA LEU A 47 12.80 -0.12 17.62
C LEU A 47 11.36 0.20 17.23
N THR A 48 10.80 1.31 17.73
CA THR A 48 9.45 1.75 17.37
C THR A 48 9.36 2.07 15.88
N ILE A 49 10.36 2.76 15.32
CA ILE A 49 10.43 3.04 13.88
C ILE A 49 10.47 1.74 13.10
N ILE A 50 11.40 0.82 13.42
CA ILE A 50 11.53 -0.47 12.72
C ILE A 50 10.21 -1.25 12.76
N LEU A 51 9.63 -1.42 13.96
CA LEU A 51 8.39 -2.17 14.13
C LEU A 51 7.22 -1.50 13.40
N SER A 52 7.16 -0.17 13.41
CA SER A 52 6.15 0.58 12.64
C SER A 52 6.31 0.37 11.15
N THR A 53 7.54 0.40 10.62
CA THR A 53 7.81 0.18 9.19
C THR A 53 7.43 -1.24 8.77
N ILE A 54 7.81 -2.27 9.54
CA ILE A 54 7.43 -3.66 9.26
C ILE A 54 5.91 -3.81 9.29
N LYS A 55 5.25 -3.28 10.32
CA LYS A 55 3.80 -3.34 10.44
C LYS A 55 3.09 -2.62 9.29
N GLN A 56 3.59 -1.47 8.86
CA GLN A 56 3.07 -0.75 7.69
C GLN A 56 3.23 -1.57 6.42
N GLU A 57 4.36 -2.24 6.22
CA GLU A 57 4.59 -3.10 5.06
C GLU A 57 3.63 -4.30 5.04
N GLU A 58 3.45 -4.97 6.18
CA GLU A 58 2.48 -6.06 6.33
C GLU A 58 1.05 -5.58 6.06
N GLN A 59 0.67 -4.43 6.61
CA GLN A 59 -0.64 -3.82 6.37
C GLN A 59 -0.84 -3.46 4.90
N MET A 60 0.16 -2.89 4.23
CA MET A 60 0.07 -2.53 2.81
C MET A 60 -0.14 -3.77 1.91
N ARG A 61 0.57 -4.86 2.19
CA ARG A 61 0.40 -6.14 1.49
C ARG A 61 -0.97 -6.78 1.78
N ALA A 62 -1.45 -6.69 3.02
CA ALA A 62 -2.74 -7.22 3.43
C ALA A 62 -3.91 -6.43 2.82
N VAL A 63 -3.83 -5.10 2.80
CA VAL A 63 -4.84 -4.20 2.20
C VAL A 63 -4.99 -4.50 0.71
N GLN A 64 -3.88 -4.65 -0.04
CA GLN A 64 -3.97 -4.98 -1.47
C GLN A 64 -4.65 -6.32 -1.76
N THR A 65 -4.45 -7.34 -0.92
CA THR A 65 -5.11 -8.64 -1.09
C THR A 65 -6.57 -8.58 -0.66
N HIS A 66 -6.86 -7.87 0.43
CA HIS A 66 -8.20 -7.69 0.96
C HIS A 66 -9.10 -6.96 -0.04
N ASP A 67 -8.64 -5.85 -0.62
CA ASP A 67 -9.43 -5.03 -1.55
C ASP A 67 -9.75 -5.81 -2.83
N VAL A 68 -8.80 -6.61 -3.35
CA VAL A 68 -9.02 -7.46 -4.52
C VAL A 68 -9.99 -8.60 -4.22
N LEU A 69 -9.84 -9.27 -3.07
CA LEU A 69 -10.76 -10.33 -2.66
C LEU A 69 -12.16 -9.79 -2.37
N GLN A 70 -12.25 -8.61 -1.75
CA GLN A 70 -13.50 -7.90 -1.51
C GLN A 70 -14.16 -7.51 -2.83
N LEU A 71 -13.40 -6.96 -3.78
CA LEU A 71 -13.89 -6.65 -5.13
C LEU A 71 -14.44 -7.90 -5.82
N ALA A 72 -13.70 -9.01 -5.79
CA ALA A 72 -14.17 -10.27 -6.36
C ALA A 72 -15.44 -10.77 -5.66
N ASN A 73 -15.50 -10.71 -4.33
CA ASN A 73 -16.64 -11.18 -3.54
C ASN A 73 -17.90 -10.32 -3.76
N GLU A 74 -17.75 -9.00 -3.86
CA GLU A 74 -18.86 -8.08 -4.10
C GLU A 74 -19.37 -8.11 -5.55
N THR A 75 -18.48 -8.35 -6.53
CA THR A 75 -18.88 -8.36 -7.96
C THR A 75 -19.40 -9.71 -8.44
N LEU A 76 -18.94 -10.83 -7.86
CA LEU A 76 -19.27 -12.18 -8.32
C LEU A 76 -20.79 -12.48 -8.33
N PRO A 77 -21.61 -12.08 -7.35
CA PRO A 77 -23.07 -12.30 -7.40
C PRO A 77 -23.73 -11.66 -8.63
N TYR A 78 -23.27 -10.47 -9.03
CA TYR A 78 -23.79 -9.77 -10.21
C TYR A 78 -23.39 -10.48 -11.50
N PHE A 79 -22.12 -10.92 -11.62
CA PHE A 79 -21.69 -11.68 -12.79
C PHE A 79 -22.36 -13.06 -12.90
N ARG A 80 -22.66 -13.72 -11.77
CA ARG A 80 -23.41 -14.99 -11.74
C ARG A 80 -24.86 -14.85 -12.25
N SER A 81 -25.45 -13.67 -12.14
CA SER A 81 -26.77 -13.38 -12.73
C SER A 81 -26.73 -13.15 -14.25
N GLY A 82 -25.55 -13.26 -14.86
CA GLY A 82 -25.31 -13.01 -16.27
C GLY A 82 -24.88 -11.56 -16.55
N LEU A 83 -24.25 -11.33 -17.70
CA LEU A 83 -23.74 -10.02 -18.10
C LEU A 83 -24.80 -9.23 -18.88
N ASN A 84 -25.44 -8.28 -18.21
CA ASN A 84 -26.48 -7.38 -18.74
C ASN A 84 -26.30 -5.96 -18.19
N GLU A 85 -27.06 -4.98 -18.67
CA GLU A 85 -26.92 -3.58 -18.26
C GLU A 85 -27.06 -3.39 -16.73
N LYS A 86 -28.00 -4.11 -16.10
CA LYS A 86 -28.23 -4.02 -14.65
C LYS A 86 -27.06 -4.59 -13.85
N SER A 87 -26.60 -5.80 -14.17
CA SER A 87 -25.47 -6.42 -13.48
C SER A 87 -24.15 -5.68 -13.74
N ALA A 88 -23.95 -5.20 -14.97
CA ALA A 88 -22.81 -4.38 -15.34
C ALA A 88 -22.78 -3.07 -14.55
N LYS A 89 -23.90 -2.34 -14.47
CA LYS A 89 -23.97 -1.09 -13.71
C LYS A 89 -23.59 -1.28 -12.24
N GLN A 90 -24.17 -2.28 -11.59
CA GLN A 90 -23.85 -2.59 -10.19
C GLN A 90 -22.38 -2.96 -9.99
N THR A 91 -21.83 -3.78 -10.90
CA THR A 91 -20.42 -4.17 -10.86
C THR A 91 -19.51 -2.95 -11.04
N ALA A 92 -19.81 -2.10 -12.02
CA ALA A 92 -19.03 -0.89 -12.28
C ALA A 92 -19.03 0.03 -11.06
N GLU A 93 -20.17 0.22 -10.39
CA GLU A 93 -20.29 1.05 -9.16
C GLU A 93 -19.39 0.53 -8.03
N ILE A 94 -19.28 -0.80 -7.89
CA ILE A 94 -18.37 -1.43 -6.93
C ILE A 94 -16.91 -1.17 -7.32
N ILE A 95 -16.54 -1.39 -8.59
CA ILE A 95 -15.17 -1.16 -9.08
C ILE A 95 -14.77 0.30 -8.87
N LEU A 96 -15.62 1.26 -9.25
CA LEU A 96 -15.35 2.69 -9.12
C LEU A 96 -15.09 3.08 -7.65
N ARG A 97 -15.90 2.55 -6.73
CA ARG A 97 -15.78 2.83 -5.30
C ARG A 97 -14.55 2.18 -4.66
N LEU A 98 -14.29 0.90 -4.94
CA LEU A 98 -13.21 0.15 -4.29
C LEU A 98 -11.82 0.46 -4.89
N MET A 99 -11.74 0.67 -6.20
CA MET A 99 -10.45 0.90 -6.90
C MET A 99 -10.06 2.37 -7.05
N GLN A 100 -10.94 3.31 -6.65
CA GLN A 100 -10.69 4.76 -6.72
C GLN A 100 -10.26 5.27 -8.10
N VAL A 101 -10.82 4.68 -9.16
CA VAL A 101 -10.58 5.10 -10.56
C VAL A 101 -11.52 6.24 -10.97
N LEU A 102 -11.17 6.97 -12.04
CA LEU A 102 -11.99 8.11 -12.52
C LEU A 102 -13.28 7.68 -13.21
N ALA A 103 -13.26 6.57 -13.95
CA ALA A 103 -14.40 6.05 -14.69
C ALA A 103 -14.27 4.53 -14.91
N VAL A 104 -15.41 3.86 -15.10
CA VAL A 104 -15.49 2.43 -15.42
C VAL A 104 -16.53 2.22 -16.51
N ALA A 105 -16.13 1.55 -17.58
CA ALA A 105 -17.02 1.05 -18.63
C ALA A 105 -17.01 -0.48 -18.65
N ILE A 106 -18.18 -1.11 -18.79
CA ILE A 106 -18.30 -2.55 -19.01
C ILE A 106 -19.03 -2.77 -20.32
N THR A 107 -18.49 -3.65 -21.17
CA THR A 107 -18.96 -3.87 -22.54
C THR A 107 -19.22 -5.35 -22.81
N LYS A 108 -20.02 -5.63 -23.85
CA LYS A 108 -20.05 -6.88 -24.60
C LYS A 108 -19.11 -6.77 -25.80
N LYS A 109 -19.14 -7.76 -26.70
CA LYS A 109 -18.33 -7.74 -27.94
C LYS A 109 -18.64 -6.58 -28.89
N LYS A 110 -19.84 -6.01 -28.80
CA LYS A 110 -20.32 -4.96 -29.73
C LYS A 110 -20.82 -3.73 -29.00
N ASP A 111 -21.43 -3.93 -27.83
CA ASP A 111 -22.15 -2.87 -27.14
C ASP A 111 -21.58 -2.55 -25.76
N ILE A 112 -21.55 -1.27 -25.39
CA ILE A 112 -21.27 -0.79 -24.03
C ILE A 112 -22.53 -1.00 -23.18
N LEU A 113 -22.41 -1.74 -22.08
CA LEU A 113 -23.51 -2.03 -21.16
C LEU A 113 -23.69 -0.95 -20.10
N THR A 114 -22.60 -0.34 -19.65
CA THR A 114 -22.62 0.76 -18.69
C THR A 114 -21.33 1.57 -18.79
N HIS A 115 -21.44 2.86 -18.47
CA HIS A 115 -20.31 3.75 -18.24
C HIS A 115 -20.65 4.65 -17.05
N ILE A 116 -19.79 4.67 -16.04
CA ILE A 116 -19.97 5.49 -14.83
C ILE A 116 -18.67 6.22 -14.48
N GLY A 117 -18.79 7.36 -13.80
CA GLY A 117 -17.66 8.23 -13.45
C GLY A 117 -17.44 9.34 -14.47
N ALA A 118 -16.20 9.82 -14.61
CA ALA A 118 -15.87 10.91 -15.51
C ALA A 118 -16.34 10.64 -16.96
N GLY A 119 -17.09 11.58 -17.55
CA GLY A 119 -17.66 11.41 -18.89
C GLY A 119 -18.92 10.55 -18.95
N SER A 120 -19.54 10.21 -17.81
CA SER A 120 -20.84 9.52 -17.75
C SER A 120 -21.97 10.30 -18.42
N ASP A 121 -21.82 11.62 -18.60
CA ASP A 121 -22.84 12.49 -19.19
C ASP A 121 -23.08 12.21 -20.69
N HIS A 122 -22.23 11.40 -21.33
CA HIS A 122 -22.41 10.91 -22.70
C HIS A 122 -23.27 9.63 -22.80
N TYR A 123 -24.02 9.26 -21.74
CA TYR A 123 -24.78 8.00 -21.58
C TYR A 123 -25.77 7.63 -22.71
N VAL A 124 -26.06 8.53 -23.64
CA VAL A 124 -27.19 8.38 -24.59
C VAL A 124 -26.77 8.13 -26.05
N THR A 125 -25.55 8.46 -26.48
CA THR A 125 -25.33 8.69 -27.92
C THR A 125 -24.61 7.58 -28.69
N SER A 126 -23.97 6.62 -28.04
CA SER A 126 -23.44 5.44 -28.75
C SER A 126 -23.36 4.24 -27.82
N LYS A 127 -24.16 3.21 -28.13
CA LYS A 127 -23.98 1.89 -27.52
C LYS A 127 -22.78 1.16 -28.13
N GLU A 128 -22.20 1.63 -29.22
CA GLU A 128 -21.16 0.90 -29.94
C GLU A 128 -19.76 1.18 -29.39
N ILE A 129 -18.89 0.19 -29.47
CA ILE A 129 -17.48 0.31 -29.04
C ILE A 129 -16.72 1.21 -30.01
N ILE A 130 -16.31 2.38 -29.51
CA ILE A 130 -15.74 3.44 -30.34
C ILE A 130 -14.22 3.27 -30.50
N THR A 131 -13.50 2.85 -29.46
CA THR A 131 -12.03 2.83 -29.44
C THR A 131 -11.44 1.60 -30.11
N ASP A 132 -10.40 1.80 -30.92
CA ASP A 132 -9.70 0.71 -31.59
C ASP A 132 -8.96 -0.19 -30.61
N LEU A 133 -8.52 0.38 -29.48
CA LEU A 133 -7.95 -0.36 -28.36
C LEU A 133 -8.92 -1.43 -27.81
N SER A 134 -10.19 -1.06 -27.61
CA SER A 134 -11.20 -2.00 -27.11
C SER A 134 -11.49 -3.10 -28.12
N LYS A 135 -11.53 -2.77 -29.42
CA LYS A 135 -11.73 -3.76 -30.49
C LYS A 135 -10.57 -4.76 -30.52
N GLU A 136 -9.34 -4.29 -30.36
CA GLU A 136 -8.16 -5.16 -30.36
C GLU A 136 -8.13 -6.09 -29.14
N VAL A 137 -8.50 -5.62 -27.94
CA VAL A 137 -8.62 -6.47 -26.75
C VAL A 137 -9.69 -7.55 -26.95
N ILE A 138 -10.82 -7.20 -27.59
CA ILE A 138 -11.89 -8.17 -27.88
C ILE A 138 -11.46 -9.22 -28.90
N GLN A 139 -10.66 -8.85 -29.91
CA GLN A 139 -10.16 -9.77 -30.93
C GLN A 139 -9.02 -10.65 -30.41
N SER A 140 -8.06 -10.05 -29.71
CA SER A 140 -6.87 -10.74 -29.24
C SER A 140 -7.10 -11.53 -27.95
N GLY A 141 -8.05 -11.11 -27.10
CA GLY A 141 -8.25 -11.64 -25.76
C GLY A 141 -7.13 -11.28 -24.77
N HIS A 142 -6.18 -10.43 -25.15
CA HIS A 142 -5.05 -10.03 -24.32
C HIS A 142 -5.32 -8.68 -23.64
N LEU A 143 -4.92 -8.57 -22.38
CA LEU A 143 -4.99 -7.30 -21.64
C LEU A 143 -4.13 -6.24 -22.33
N LYS A 144 -4.68 -5.04 -22.46
CA LYS A 144 -3.94 -3.85 -22.91
C LYS A 144 -4.07 -2.71 -21.92
N VAL A 145 -3.00 -1.95 -21.81
CA VAL A 145 -2.92 -0.71 -21.04
C VAL A 145 -2.42 0.37 -21.98
N ALA A 146 -3.18 1.44 -22.14
CA ALA A 146 -2.77 2.62 -22.89
C ALA A 146 -2.07 3.60 -21.94
N HIS A 147 -0.93 4.15 -22.37
CA HIS A 147 -0.17 5.13 -21.59
C HIS A 147 -0.32 6.56 -22.12
N SER A 148 -0.93 6.74 -23.29
CA SER A 148 -1.12 8.03 -23.95
C SER A 148 -2.52 8.14 -24.56
N ARG A 149 -2.94 9.36 -24.92
CA ARG A 149 -4.28 9.60 -25.49
C ARG A 149 -4.36 9.12 -26.94
N GLU A 150 -3.22 9.10 -27.62
CA GLU A 150 -3.05 8.63 -29.00
C GLU A 150 -3.25 7.11 -29.13
N GLU A 151 -3.14 6.37 -28.02
CA GLU A 151 -3.36 4.92 -27.93
C GLU A 151 -4.83 4.53 -27.67
N ILE A 152 -5.74 5.50 -27.45
CA ILE A 152 -7.16 5.28 -27.09
C ILE A 152 -8.09 5.62 -28.25
#